data_AF-A0A4Q4XC12-F1
#
_entry.id   AF-A0A4Q4XC12-F1
#
_cell.length_a   1.000
_cell.length_b   1.000
_cell.length_c   1.000
_cell.angle_alpha   90.00
_cell.angle_beta   90.00
_cell.angle_gamma   90.00
#
_symmetry.space_group_name_H-M   'P 1'
#
loop_
_entity.id
_entity.type
_entity.pdbx_description
1 polymer ?
#
loop_
_entity_poly.entity_id
_entity_poly.type
_entity_poly.pdbx_seq_one_letter_code
_entity_poly.pdbx_strand_id
1 'polypeptide(L)'
;MALAIALVLIVVLAVGFHFASPWWITPIASNWVRMDDTLTITIVITGVLFVAINLFVVAALLRYRHRDGQPSQRAAYEPHNKRLEWWLIGITTVGVAALLAPGLFVYADYVRPPPNALQMEVLGQQWQWRFRFAGPGGKLGTTDVRYMSNDNPFGMNPADPNGRDNVLIETPELHLPINRPIQVLARSRDVLHDFYVPPFRARMNMVPGMITTFWFTPTKAGRYDILCAQLCGIGHSNMRGVVVVEDEASFARWLAQQTTFEQSQKAKVQDASGVAGGSGQALAEQGQTLAQAKGCVACHSVNGSPGVGPTWKGLYGSTQIMADGSTAVADEAYLRAFIRDPKARVVKGFAPIMPMFDLSEQEVSALVAYIKAQGGPAPATAAKPHAPQSFWTRYVWSQDHKVIAVQYSLTAIAIGLVGLVLSNLMRLQLGFPGKFDFIDANHYYQFVTMHGMIMVIYLLTALFLGGFGNYLIPLMLGARDMVFPFLNMLSYWVYLLAVLVLVASFFVPGGPTGAGWTLYPPQAILPGTPGTEWGIVLMLVRERAA
;
A
#
# COMPACT_ATOMS: atom_id res chain seq x y z
N MET A 1 -26.14 -25.92 -18.94
CA MET A 1 -25.22 -26.31 -20.04
C MET A 1 -24.17 -25.26 -20.31
N ALA A 2 -24.56 -23.99 -20.49
CA ALA A 2 -23.60 -22.89 -20.69
C ALA A 2 -22.48 -22.86 -19.63
N LEU A 3 -22.82 -22.99 -18.34
CA LEU A 3 -21.83 -23.02 -17.26
C LEU A 3 -20.83 -24.19 -17.37
N ALA A 4 -21.30 -25.40 -17.68
CA ALA A 4 -20.43 -26.56 -17.85
C ALA A 4 -19.47 -26.38 -19.04
N ILE A 5 -19.96 -25.87 -20.17
CA ILE A 5 -19.15 -25.57 -21.34
C ILE A 5 -18.13 -24.48 -21.01
N ALA A 6 -18.54 -23.41 -20.33
CA ALA A 6 -17.66 -22.32 -19.92
C ALA A 6 -16.54 -22.84 -19.01
N LEU A 7 -16.83 -23.68 -18.01
CA LEU A 7 -15.82 -24.27 -17.12
C LEU A 7 -14.82 -25.14 -17.88
N VAL A 8 -15.28 -25.98 -18.83
CA VAL A 8 -14.37 -26.78 -19.67
C VAL A 8 -13.48 -25.88 -20.52
N LEU A 9 -14.05 -24.85 -21.15
CA LEU A 9 -13.27 -23.88 -21.93
C LEU A 9 -12.23 -23.17 -21.06
N ILE A 10 -12.59 -22.75 -19.85
CA ILE A 10 -11.66 -22.12 -18.89
C ILE A 10 -10.51 -23.08 -18.57
N VAL A 11 -10.80 -24.35 -18.28
CA VAL A 11 -9.76 -25.36 -18.01
C VAL A 11 -8.84 -25.54 -19.20
N VAL A 12 -9.40 -25.78 -20.39
CA VAL A 12 -8.61 -26.00 -21.62
C VAL A 12 -7.77 -24.79 -21.97
N LEU A 13 -8.34 -23.58 -21.92
CA LEU A 13 -7.64 -22.35 -22.23
C LEU A 13 -6.55 -22.03 -21.20
N ALA A 14 -6.81 -22.22 -19.91
CA ALA A 14 -5.82 -21.95 -18.87
C ALA A 14 -4.63 -22.92 -18.94
N VAL A 15 -4.90 -24.22 -19.10
CA VAL A 15 -3.87 -25.25 -19.22
C VAL A 15 -3.09 -25.08 -20.54
N GLY A 16 -3.80 -24.88 -21.64
CA GLY A 16 -3.18 -24.63 -22.95
C GLY A 16 -2.32 -23.37 -22.94
N PHE A 17 -2.80 -22.28 -22.33
CA PHE A 17 -2.04 -21.05 -22.16
C PHE A 17 -0.78 -21.29 -21.33
N HIS A 18 -0.85 -22.02 -20.22
CA HIS A 18 0.33 -22.31 -19.39
C HIS A 18 1.47 -22.94 -20.23
N PHE A 19 1.17 -23.98 -21.01
CA PHE A 19 2.16 -24.66 -21.84
C PHE A 19 2.58 -23.86 -23.08
N ALA A 20 1.69 -23.05 -23.66
CA ALA A 20 2.01 -22.22 -24.81
C ALA A 20 2.67 -20.87 -24.44
N SER A 21 2.63 -20.48 -23.16
CA SER A 21 3.11 -19.17 -22.73
C SER A 21 4.65 -19.14 -22.72
N PRO A 22 5.27 -18.10 -23.31
CA PRO A 22 6.73 -17.90 -23.22
C PRO A 22 7.19 -17.38 -21.84
N TRP A 23 6.32 -17.33 -20.83
CA TRP A 23 6.51 -16.57 -19.59
C TRP A 23 7.12 -17.47 -18.52
N TRP A 24 8.38 -17.82 -18.73
CA TRP A 24 9.14 -18.67 -17.82
C TRP A 24 10.01 -17.84 -16.90
N ILE A 25 10.32 -18.43 -15.75
CA ILE A 25 11.22 -17.82 -14.79
C ILE A 25 12.60 -17.66 -15.46
N THR A 26 13.29 -16.54 -15.20
CA THR A 26 14.64 -16.31 -15.73
C THR A 26 15.57 -17.46 -15.32
N PRO A 27 16.57 -17.85 -16.14
CA PRO A 27 17.49 -18.90 -15.76
C PRO A 27 18.16 -18.60 -14.41
N ILE A 28 18.18 -19.57 -13.51
CA ILE A 28 18.77 -19.38 -12.19
C ILE A 28 20.28 -19.19 -12.29
N ALA A 29 20.82 -18.28 -11.48
CA ALA A 29 22.24 -17.94 -11.40
C ALA A 29 22.77 -17.96 -9.95
N SER A 30 22.07 -18.64 -9.05
CA SER A 30 22.47 -18.83 -7.65
C SER A 30 22.24 -20.26 -7.15
N ASN A 31 22.60 -20.52 -5.89
CA ASN A 31 22.37 -21.77 -5.17
C ASN A 31 20.88 -22.07 -4.84
N TRP A 32 19.95 -21.16 -5.13
CA TRP A 32 18.56 -21.26 -4.67
C TRP A 32 17.64 -22.08 -5.59
N VAL A 33 18.16 -23.15 -6.21
CA VAL A 33 17.38 -24.06 -7.09
C VAL A 33 16.13 -24.59 -6.39
N ARG A 34 16.22 -24.86 -5.08
CA ARG A 34 15.08 -25.30 -4.25
C ARG A 34 13.90 -24.32 -4.22
N MET A 35 14.12 -23.03 -4.49
CA MET A 35 13.02 -22.06 -4.62
C MET A 35 12.24 -22.32 -5.91
N ASP A 36 12.93 -22.53 -7.03
CA ASP A 36 12.31 -22.88 -8.31
C ASP A 36 11.58 -24.23 -8.20
N ASP A 37 12.17 -25.23 -7.55
CA ASP A 37 11.52 -26.52 -7.28
C ASP A 37 10.21 -26.36 -6.49
N THR A 38 10.22 -25.53 -5.44
CA THR A 38 9.03 -25.27 -4.61
C THR A 38 7.92 -24.58 -5.41
N LEU A 39 8.28 -23.64 -6.29
CA LEU A 39 7.33 -23.01 -7.21
C LEU A 39 6.76 -24.02 -8.22
N THR A 40 7.60 -24.89 -8.79
CA THR A 40 7.16 -25.96 -9.70
C THR A 40 6.20 -26.93 -9.01
N ILE A 41 6.52 -27.40 -7.80
CA ILE A 41 5.64 -28.24 -6.99
C ILE A 41 4.28 -27.55 -6.77
N THR A 42 4.30 -26.27 -6.43
CA THR A 42 3.08 -25.48 -6.22
C THR A 42 2.23 -25.41 -7.48
N ILE A 43 2.83 -25.09 -8.62
CA ILE A 43 2.12 -25.00 -9.91
C ILE A 43 1.52 -26.34 -10.31
N VAL A 44 2.27 -27.44 -10.16
CA VAL A 44 1.78 -28.79 -10.51
C VAL A 44 0.62 -29.22 -9.62
N ILE A 45 0.77 -29.12 -8.29
CA ILE A 45 -0.29 -29.53 -7.35
C ILE A 45 -1.55 -28.68 -7.55
N THR A 46 -1.40 -27.35 -7.60
CA THR A 46 -2.55 -26.45 -7.78
C THR A 46 -3.19 -26.61 -9.15
N GLY A 47 -2.39 -26.84 -10.20
CA GLY A 47 -2.87 -27.11 -11.55
C GLY A 47 -3.69 -28.40 -11.64
N VAL A 48 -3.21 -29.50 -11.05
CA VAL A 48 -3.94 -30.78 -10.99
C VAL A 48 -5.26 -30.61 -10.24
N LEU A 49 -5.24 -29.98 -9.05
CA LEU A 49 -6.45 -29.74 -8.27
C LEU A 49 -7.42 -28.81 -9.02
N PHE A 50 -6.93 -27.78 -9.69
CA PHE A 50 -7.73 -26.89 -10.52
C PHE A 50 -8.48 -27.67 -11.61
N VAL A 51 -7.80 -28.52 -12.36
CA VAL A 51 -8.44 -29.37 -13.39
C VAL A 51 -9.45 -30.33 -12.75
N ALA A 52 -9.05 -31.05 -11.71
CA ALA A 52 -9.89 -32.06 -11.06
C ALA A 52 -11.18 -31.46 -10.50
N ILE A 53 -11.10 -30.34 -9.76
CA ILE A 53 -12.25 -29.69 -9.15
C ILE A 53 -13.19 -29.13 -10.22
N ASN A 54 -12.65 -28.45 -11.24
CA ASN A 54 -13.49 -27.91 -12.32
C ASN A 54 -14.19 -29.02 -13.12
N LEU A 55 -13.49 -30.10 -13.47
CA LEU A 55 -14.09 -31.23 -14.17
C LEU A 55 -15.11 -31.98 -13.30
N PHE A 56 -14.88 -32.07 -11.98
CA PHE A 56 -15.87 -32.62 -11.05
C PHE A 56 -17.15 -31.78 -11.02
N VAL A 57 -17.03 -30.44 -10.94
CA VAL A 57 -18.18 -29.53 -11.01
C VAL A 57 -18.92 -29.69 -12.34
N VAL A 58 -18.20 -29.79 -13.46
CA VAL A 58 -18.77 -30.06 -14.78
C VAL A 58 -19.53 -31.40 -14.77
N ALA A 59 -18.93 -32.46 -14.26
CA ALA A 59 -19.57 -33.78 -14.17
C ALA A 59 -20.85 -33.72 -13.33
N ALA A 60 -20.84 -33.03 -12.19
CA ALA A 60 -22.02 -32.83 -11.35
C ALA A 60 -23.12 -32.05 -12.08
N LEU A 61 -22.77 -30.95 -12.77
CA LEU A 61 -23.71 -30.15 -13.56
C LEU A 61 -24.34 -30.94 -14.71
N LEU A 62 -23.59 -31.83 -15.36
CA LEU A 62 -24.10 -32.68 -16.43
C LEU A 62 -25.00 -33.81 -15.88
N ARG A 63 -24.59 -34.42 -14.75
CA ARG A 63 -25.25 -35.57 -14.14
C ARG A 63 -26.56 -35.23 -13.43
N TYR A 64 -26.63 -34.06 -12.79
CA TYR A 64 -27.78 -33.61 -11.98
C TYR A 64 -28.56 -32.47 -12.65
N ARG A 65 -28.38 -32.28 -13.96
CA ARG A 65 -29.07 -31.25 -14.74
C ARG A 65 -30.59 -31.48 -14.74
N HIS A 66 -31.37 -30.43 -14.53
CA HIS A 66 -32.80 -30.46 -14.78
C HIS A 66 -33.08 -30.70 -16.28
N ARG A 67 -34.09 -31.52 -16.59
CA ARG A 67 -34.53 -31.85 -17.95
C ARG A 67 -36.05 -31.81 -17.95
N ASP A 68 -36.61 -30.92 -18.76
CA ASP A 68 -38.06 -30.80 -18.89
C ASP A 68 -38.67 -32.12 -19.38
N GLY A 69 -39.74 -32.56 -18.73
CA GLY A 69 -40.43 -33.82 -19.06
C GLY A 69 -39.76 -35.10 -18.55
N GLN A 70 -38.61 -35.04 -17.86
CA GLN A 70 -38.03 -36.18 -17.14
C GLN A 70 -38.10 -35.97 -15.62
N PRO A 71 -38.34 -37.02 -14.81
CA PRO A 71 -38.23 -36.92 -13.36
C PRO A 71 -36.85 -36.38 -13.01
N SER A 72 -36.78 -35.30 -12.22
CA SER A 72 -35.49 -34.71 -11.86
C SER A 72 -34.67 -35.76 -11.11
N GLN A 73 -33.55 -36.20 -11.69
CA GLN A 73 -32.54 -37.00 -10.98
C GLN A 73 -31.88 -36.10 -9.94
N ARG A 74 -32.58 -35.87 -8.82
CA ARG A 74 -32.06 -35.14 -7.68
C ARG A 74 -30.97 -35.99 -7.03
N ALA A 75 -29.89 -35.35 -6.62
CA ALA A 75 -28.90 -36.00 -5.77
C ALA A 75 -29.59 -36.54 -4.51
N ALA A 76 -29.16 -37.71 -4.04
CA ALA A 76 -29.61 -38.23 -2.76
C ALA A 76 -29.24 -37.22 -1.66
N TYR A 77 -30.15 -36.99 -0.73
CA TYR A 77 -29.88 -36.13 0.43
C TYR A 77 -29.02 -36.93 1.43
N GLU A 78 -27.70 -36.86 1.25
CA GLU A 78 -26.70 -37.45 2.13
C GLU A 78 -25.82 -36.32 2.71
N PRO A 79 -26.22 -35.71 3.84
CA PRO A 79 -25.48 -34.58 4.42
C PRO A 79 -24.12 -34.99 5.01
N HIS A 80 -23.90 -36.28 5.28
CA HIS A 80 -22.69 -36.79 5.89
C HIS A 80 -22.22 -38.08 5.21
N ASN A 81 -20.92 -38.15 4.96
CA ASN A 81 -20.26 -39.37 4.55
C ASN A 81 -18.88 -39.43 5.22
N LYS A 82 -18.85 -39.99 6.43
CA LYS A 82 -17.64 -40.04 7.27
C LYS A 82 -16.41 -40.58 6.53
N ARG A 83 -16.60 -41.62 5.69
CA ARG A 83 -15.50 -42.21 4.93
C ARG A 83 -14.95 -41.19 3.93
N LEU A 84 -15.80 -40.57 3.13
CA LEU A 84 -15.39 -39.54 2.18
C LEU A 84 -14.77 -38.32 2.86
N GLU A 85 -15.38 -37.85 3.96
CA GLU A 85 -14.88 -36.72 4.76
C GLU A 85 -13.45 -36.98 5.24
N TRP A 86 -13.17 -38.15 5.84
CA TRP A 86 -11.83 -38.53 6.26
C TRP A 86 -10.83 -38.61 5.11
N TRP A 87 -11.23 -39.16 3.97
CA TRP A 87 -10.38 -39.19 2.77
C TRP A 87 -10.05 -37.78 2.27
N LEU A 88 -11.04 -36.89 2.18
CA LEU A 88 -10.85 -35.52 1.74
C LEU A 88 -9.98 -34.72 2.70
N ILE A 89 -10.20 -34.85 4.01
CA ILE A 89 -9.35 -34.24 5.03
C ILE A 89 -7.92 -34.75 4.88
N GLY A 90 -7.71 -36.07 4.85
CA GLY A 90 -6.38 -36.65 4.74
C GLY A 90 -5.64 -36.20 3.48
N ILE A 91 -6.27 -36.28 2.31
CA ILE A 91 -5.69 -35.85 1.03
C ILE A 91 -5.38 -34.35 1.05
N THR A 92 -6.28 -33.52 1.58
CA THR A 92 -6.09 -32.07 1.63
C THR A 92 -4.97 -31.70 2.60
N THR A 93 -4.91 -32.31 3.78
CA THR A 93 -3.82 -32.12 4.76
C THR A 93 -2.47 -32.51 4.16
N VAL A 94 -2.39 -33.65 3.47
CA VAL A 94 -1.17 -34.07 2.79
C VAL A 94 -0.80 -33.10 1.67
N GLY A 95 -1.76 -32.66 0.86
CA GLY A 95 -1.53 -31.68 -0.21
C GLY A 95 -1.03 -30.34 0.32
N VAL A 96 -1.65 -29.80 1.38
CA VAL A 96 -1.21 -28.55 2.03
C VAL A 96 0.17 -28.71 2.68
N ALA A 97 0.43 -29.84 3.34
CA ALA A 97 1.75 -30.12 3.91
C ALA A 97 2.83 -30.19 2.82
N ALA A 98 2.54 -30.83 1.69
CA ALA A 98 3.45 -30.91 0.54
C ALA A 98 3.71 -29.53 -0.10
N LEU A 99 2.73 -28.62 -0.07
CA LEU A 99 2.89 -27.24 -0.54
C LEU A 99 3.73 -26.38 0.42
N LEU A 100 3.53 -26.51 1.74
CA LEU A 100 4.12 -25.61 2.73
C LEU A 100 5.48 -26.08 3.27
N ALA A 101 5.67 -27.39 3.47
CA ALA A 101 6.85 -27.91 4.13
C ALA A 101 8.16 -27.60 3.38
N PRO A 102 8.26 -27.75 2.03
CA PRO A 102 9.48 -27.40 1.31
C PRO A 102 9.86 -25.93 1.49
N GLY A 103 8.88 -25.02 1.46
CA GLY A 103 9.08 -23.60 1.68
C GLY A 103 9.65 -23.29 3.07
N LEU A 104 9.21 -24.02 4.10
CA LEU A 104 9.74 -23.87 5.46
C LEU A 104 11.22 -24.26 5.57
N PHE A 105 11.63 -25.35 4.92
CA PHE A 105 13.05 -25.75 4.87
C PHE A 105 13.91 -24.74 4.12
N VAL A 106 13.41 -24.25 2.96
CA VAL A 106 14.10 -23.21 2.20
C VAL A 106 14.25 -21.95 3.03
N TYR A 107 13.19 -21.49 3.72
CA TYR A 107 13.24 -20.31 4.57
C TYR A 107 14.22 -20.48 5.74
N ALA A 108 14.23 -21.64 6.39
CA ALA A 108 15.14 -21.93 7.49
C ALA A 108 16.62 -21.84 7.06
N ASP A 109 16.94 -22.25 5.83
CA ASP A 109 18.29 -22.12 5.28
C ASP A 109 18.57 -20.69 4.79
N TYR A 110 17.55 -20.02 4.25
CA TYR A 110 17.65 -18.66 3.72
C TYR A 110 18.06 -17.62 4.77
N VAL A 111 17.62 -17.79 6.02
CA VAL A 111 17.94 -16.89 7.13
C VAL A 111 19.25 -17.26 7.86
N ARG A 112 19.93 -18.33 7.47
CA ARG A 112 21.19 -18.80 8.10
C ARG A 112 22.34 -18.77 7.09
N PRO A 113 23.11 -17.68 7.02
CA PRO A 113 24.23 -17.58 6.09
C PRO A 113 25.37 -18.56 6.46
N PRO A 114 26.11 -19.07 5.45
CA PRO A 114 27.33 -19.84 5.70
C PRO A 114 28.36 -19.03 6.49
N PRO A 115 29.13 -19.64 7.41
CA PRO A 115 30.07 -18.93 8.28
C PRO A 115 31.23 -18.27 7.53
N ASN A 116 31.52 -18.70 6.30
CA ASN A 116 32.57 -18.16 5.43
C ASN A 116 32.04 -17.18 4.36
N ALA A 117 30.79 -16.71 4.50
CA ALA A 117 30.20 -15.80 3.54
C ALA A 117 30.91 -14.44 3.53
N LEU A 118 31.21 -13.93 2.34
CA LEU A 118 31.70 -12.57 2.16
C LEU A 118 30.59 -11.60 2.56
N GLN A 119 30.87 -10.75 3.54
CA GLN A 119 29.93 -9.71 3.95
C GLN A 119 29.97 -8.55 2.99
N MET A 120 28.80 -8.21 2.47
CA MET A 120 28.56 -7.04 1.65
C MET A 120 27.38 -6.30 2.25
N GLU A 121 27.54 -5.00 2.47
CA GLU A 121 26.39 -4.15 2.78
C GLU A 121 25.88 -3.44 1.54
N VAL A 122 24.57 -3.44 1.35
CA VAL A 122 23.86 -2.63 0.37
C VAL A 122 23.05 -1.54 1.08
N LEU A 123 23.23 -0.30 0.64
CA LEU A 123 22.48 0.86 1.08
C LEU A 123 21.51 1.30 -0.03
N GLY A 124 20.22 1.24 0.27
CA GLY A 124 19.15 1.79 -0.57
C GLY A 124 18.88 3.25 -0.22
N GLN A 125 18.81 4.09 -1.25
CA GLN A 125 18.41 5.50 -1.16
C GLN A 125 17.58 5.83 -2.40
N GLN A 126 16.60 6.73 -2.31
CA GLN A 126 15.93 7.27 -3.49
C GLN A 126 16.93 8.01 -4.41
N TRP A 127 17.19 7.57 -5.64
CA TRP A 127 16.93 6.26 -6.26
C TRP A 127 18.22 5.66 -6.80
N GLN A 128 19.11 5.28 -5.90
CA GLN A 128 20.44 4.78 -6.19
C GLN A 128 20.85 3.66 -5.21
N TRP A 129 21.74 2.81 -5.69
CA TRP A 129 22.38 1.75 -4.91
C TRP A 129 23.80 2.15 -4.56
N ARG A 130 24.19 1.88 -3.31
CA ARG A 130 25.58 1.98 -2.85
C ARG A 130 25.96 0.72 -2.11
N PHE A 131 27.21 0.34 -2.20
CA PHE A 131 27.71 -0.88 -1.57
C PHE A 131 28.94 -0.60 -0.72
N ARG A 132 29.16 -1.43 0.29
CA ARG A 132 30.46 -1.48 0.96
C ARG A 132 30.87 -2.90 1.29
N PHE A 133 32.17 -3.13 1.23
CA PHE A 133 32.82 -4.36 1.67
C PHE A 133 33.74 -4.09 2.85
N ALA A 134 33.93 -5.10 3.67
CA ALA A 134 35.00 -5.08 4.67
C ALA A 134 36.36 -5.02 3.96
N GLY A 135 37.32 -4.30 4.55
CA GLY A 135 38.71 -4.35 4.11
C GLY A 135 39.40 -5.67 4.51
N PRO A 136 40.74 -5.75 4.43
CA PRO A 136 41.50 -6.95 4.79
C PRO A 136 41.22 -7.47 6.22
N GLY A 137 40.77 -6.60 7.14
CA GLY A 137 40.35 -6.99 8.48
C GLY A 137 39.05 -7.81 8.56
N GLY A 138 38.33 -7.94 7.46
CA GLY A 138 37.13 -8.80 7.33
C GLY A 138 35.92 -8.34 8.14
N LYS A 139 35.94 -7.13 8.71
CA LYS A 139 34.85 -6.56 9.50
C LYS A 139 34.36 -5.25 8.90
N LEU A 140 33.05 -5.06 8.90
CA LEU A 140 32.43 -3.77 8.61
C LEU A 140 32.45 -2.90 9.87
N GLY A 141 32.79 -1.62 9.69
CA GLY A 141 32.70 -0.63 10.75
C GLY A 141 31.26 -0.31 11.14
N THR A 142 31.09 0.14 12.38
CA THR A 142 29.83 0.60 12.95
C THR A 142 29.26 1.80 12.20
N THR A 143 27.94 1.90 12.21
CA THR A 143 27.20 2.96 11.54
C THR A 143 26.11 3.54 12.44
N ASP A 144 25.86 4.84 12.34
CA ASP A 144 24.83 5.54 13.10
C ASP A 144 24.23 6.67 12.25
N VAL A 145 22.94 6.91 12.43
CA VAL A 145 22.20 7.96 11.69
C VAL A 145 22.79 9.35 11.95
N ARG A 146 23.38 9.59 13.13
CA ARG A 146 24.02 10.86 13.49
C ARG A 146 25.23 11.20 12.60
N TYR A 147 25.87 10.20 12.01
CA TYR A 147 26.97 10.39 11.08
C TYR A 147 26.52 10.41 9.62
N MET A 148 25.24 10.18 9.33
CA MET A 148 24.73 10.18 7.97
C MET A 148 24.68 11.60 7.41
N SER A 149 25.34 11.79 6.27
CA SER A 149 25.31 13.03 5.51
C SER A 149 25.40 12.73 4.02
N ASN A 150 25.41 13.75 3.17
CA ASN A 150 25.69 13.54 1.75
C ASN A 150 27.11 13.00 1.53
N ASP A 151 28.03 13.35 2.44
CA ASP A 151 29.43 12.97 2.42
C ASP A 151 29.75 11.65 3.11
N ASN A 152 28.87 11.18 3.98
CA ASN A 152 28.97 9.90 4.66
C ASN A 152 27.60 9.20 4.59
N PRO A 153 27.20 8.70 3.42
CA PRO A 153 25.84 8.23 3.23
C PRO A 153 25.53 6.95 3.99
N PHE A 154 26.54 6.13 4.26
CA PHE A 154 26.44 4.93 5.09
C PHE A 154 26.35 5.26 6.59
N GLY A 155 26.62 6.50 7.00
CA GLY A 155 26.68 6.90 8.40
C GLY A 155 27.79 6.21 9.17
N MET A 156 28.92 5.94 8.53
CA MET A 156 30.03 5.21 9.16
C MET A 156 30.66 6.05 10.27
N ASN A 157 30.94 5.41 11.41
CA ASN A 157 31.55 6.07 12.55
C ASN A 157 33.04 6.35 12.28
N PRO A 158 33.48 7.61 12.20
CA PRO A 158 34.90 7.95 11.97
C PRO A 158 35.85 7.46 13.07
N ALA A 159 35.32 7.26 14.29
CA ALA A 159 36.10 6.79 15.42
C ALA A 159 36.29 5.27 15.45
N ASP A 160 35.56 4.51 14.62
CA ASP A 160 35.68 3.04 14.59
C ASP A 160 36.84 2.59 13.71
N PRO A 161 37.91 1.97 14.27
CA PRO A 161 39.04 1.51 13.49
C PRO A 161 38.67 0.42 12.47
N ASN A 162 37.62 -0.39 12.72
CA ASN A 162 37.18 -1.42 11.79
C ASN A 162 36.50 -0.85 10.53
N GLY A 163 36.14 0.44 10.54
CA GLY A 163 35.51 1.11 9.40
C GLY A 163 36.50 1.79 8.45
N ARG A 164 37.75 1.98 8.86
CA ARG A 164 38.74 2.80 8.11
C ARG A 164 39.10 2.21 6.75
N ASP A 165 39.30 0.90 6.72
CA ASP A 165 39.68 0.13 5.53
C ASP A 165 38.45 -0.39 4.75
N ASN A 166 37.23 -0.06 5.17
CA ASN A 166 36.03 -0.45 4.46
C ASN A 166 36.01 0.21 3.09
N VAL A 167 35.77 -0.61 2.07
CA VAL A 167 35.79 -0.22 0.66
C VAL A 167 34.40 0.26 0.27
N LEU A 168 34.31 1.46 -0.28
CA LEU A 168 33.06 2.14 -0.64
C LEU A 168 32.84 2.11 -2.15
N ILE A 169 31.64 1.69 -2.55
CA ILE A 169 31.21 1.62 -3.94
C ILE A 169 30.02 2.55 -4.08
N GLU A 170 30.31 3.74 -4.59
CA GLU A 170 29.34 4.82 -4.77
C GLU A 170 28.60 4.71 -6.11
N THR A 171 29.04 3.81 -7.00
CA THR A 171 28.39 3.53 -8.29
C THR A 171 27.33 2.44 -8.14
N PRO A 172 26.29 2.42 -9.00
CA PRO A 172 25.29 1.36 -9.00
C PRO A 172 25.78 0.08 -9.71
N GLU A 173 27.10 -0.15 -9.77
CA GLU A 173 27.72 -1.33 -10.37
C GLU A 173 28.49 -2.10 -9.30
N LEU A 174 28.00 -3.31 -9.01
CA LEU A 174 28.51 -4.21 -7.98
C LEU A 174 29.19 -5.39 -8.65
N HIS A 175 30.42 -5.72 -8.24
CA HIS A 175 31.07 -6.95 -8.66
C HIS A 175 31.01 -7.99 -7.54
N LEU A 176 30.81 -9.26 -7.90
CA LEU A 176 30.78 -10.38 -6.97
C LEU A 176 31.59 -11.57 -7.52
N PRO A 177 32.35 -12.27 -6.66
CA PRO A 177 33.04 -13.49 -7.06
C PRO A 177 32.07 -14.66 -7.23
N ILE A 178 32.26 -15.42 -8.31
CA ILE A 178 31.52 -16.64 -8.60
C ILE A 178 31.84 -17.74 -7.57
N ASN A 179 30.85 -18.56 -7.22
CA ASN A 179 30.96 -19.69 -6.29
C ASN A 179 31.37 -19.34 -4.86
N ARG A 180 31.34 -18.05 -4.49
CA ARG A 180 31.57 -17.59 -3.12
C ARG A 180 30.24 -17.22 -2.47
N PRO A 181 29.92 -17.72 -1.27
CA PRO A 181 28.73 -17.28 -0.55
C PRO A 181 28.85 -15.80 -0.17
N ILE A 182 27.79 -15.04 -0.41
CA ILE A 182 27.68 -13.61 -0.11
C ILE A 182 26.57 -13.43 0.92
N GLN A 183 26.91 -12.83 2.07
CA GLN A 183 25.94 -12.37 3.04
C GLN A 183 25.65 -10.90 2.77
N VAL A 184 24.39 -10.60 2.44
CA VAL A 184 23.94 -9.24 2.19
C VAL A 184 23.39 -8.66 3.48
N LEU A 185 23.98 -7.55 3.92
CA LEU A 185 23.42 -6.67 4.94
C LEU A 185 22.70 -5.53 4.24
N ALA A 186 21.38 -5.45 4.35
CA ALA A 186 20.59 -4.49 3.62
C ALA A 186 20.07 -3.40 4.55
N ARG A 187 20.41 -2.14 4.26
CA ARG A 187 19.97 -0.96 5.02
C ARG A 187 19.32 0.06 4.11
N SER A 188 18.31 0.76 4.62
CA SER A 188 17.74 1.91 3.93
C SER A 188 18.12 3.21 4.62
N ARG A 189 18.44 4.23 3.82
CA ARG A 189 18.67 5.60 4.29
C ARG A 189 17.38 6.40 4.49
N ASP A 190 16.33 6.11 3.73
CA ASP A 190 15.15 6.97 3.65
C ASP A 190 13.83 6.19 3.81
N VAL A 191 13.41 5.44 2.80
CA VAL A 191 12.11 4.75 2.72
C VAL A 191 12.29 3.24 2.58
N LEU A 192 11.21 2.47 2.52
CA LEU A 192 11.32 1.05 2.21
C LEU A 192 11.91 0.85 0.80
N HIS A 193 12.92 -0.01 0.69
CA HIS A 193 13.45 -0.52 -0.58
C HIS A 193 13.49 -2.05 -0.54
N ASP A 194 13.86 -2.68 -1.64
CA ASP A 194 14.15 -4.11 -1.66
C ASP A 194 15.18 -4.36 -2.76
N PHE A 195 16.36 -4.82 -2.35
CA PHE A 195 17.44 -5.16 -3.28
C PHE A 195 17.15 -6.53 -3.88
N TYR A 196 16.92 -6.57 -5.20
CA TYR A 196 16.60 -7.80 -5.89
C TYR A 196 17.37 -7.96 -7.19
N VAL A 197 18.05 -9.11 -7.32
CA VAL A 197 18.63 -9.59 -8.57
C VAL A 197 17.82 -10.81 -8.99
N PRO A 198 16.90 -10.72 -9.97
CA PRO A 198 15.93 -11.77 -10.21
C PRO A 198 16.51 -13.18 -10.44
N PRO A 199 17.59 -13.35 -11.24
CA PRO A 199 18.25 -14.66 -11.41
C PRO A 199 18.81 -15.27 -10.12
N PHE A 200 18.99 -14.50 -9.04
CA PHE A 200 19.50 -15.02 -7.77
C PHE A 200 18.42 -15.54 -6.83
N ARG A 201 17.13 -15.23 -7.08
CA ARG A 201 15.97 -15.60 -6.25
C ARG A 201 15.98 -15.12 -4.80
N ALA A 202 17.02 -14.39 -4.40
CA ALA A 202 17.20 -13.86 -3.07
C ALA A 202 16.88 -12.37 -3.06
N ARG A 203 16.00 -11.97 -2.14
CA ARG A 203 15.66 -10.59 -1.82
C ARG A 203 15.19 -10.46 -0.37
N MET A 204 15.25 -9.25 0.16
CA MET A 204 14.68 -8.90 1.46
C MET A 204 14.33 -7.41 1.47
N ASN A 205 13.21 -7.07 2.09
CA ASN A 205 12.83 -5.68 2.28
C ASN A 205 13.87 -4.97 3.15
N MET A 206 14.23 -3.76 2.76
CA MET A 206 15.18 -2.87 3.42
C MET A 206 14.37 -1.85 4.20
N VAL A 207 14.45 -1.91 5.52
CA VAL A 207 13.63 -1.07 6.40
C VAL A 207 14.49 0.00 7.06
N PRO A 208 14.14 1.30 6.95
CA PRO A 208 14.87 2.36 7.64
C PRO A 208 15.00 2.06 9.14
N GLY A 209 16.21 2.21 9.67
CA GLY A 209 16.51 1.93 11.08
C GLY A 209 16.76 0.46 11.43
N MET A 210 16.67 -0.47 10.47
CA MET A 210 16.99 -1.89 10.68
C MET A 210 18.01 -2.39 9.66
N ILE A 211 18.77 -3.42 10.04
CA ILE A 211 19.63 -4.18 9.13
C ILE A 211 18.93 -5.49 8.84
N THR A 212 18.38 -5.63 7.65
CA THR A 212 17.82 -6.92 7.20
C THR A 212 18.90 -7.71 6.50
N THR A 213 18.85 -9.04 6.58
CA THR A 213 19.92 -9.89 6.05
C THR A 213 19.37 -11.06 5.27
N PHE A 214 20.10 -11.44 4.24
CA PHE A 214 19.88 -12.66 3.46
C PHE A 214 21.20 -13.06 2.80
N TRP A 215 21.23 -14.22 2.14
CA TRP A 215 22.45 -14.68 1.48
C TRP A 215 22.16 -15.42 0.18
N PHE A 216 23.17 -15.49 -0.67
CA PHE A 216 23.18 -16.32 -1.87
C PHE A 216 24.63 -16.62 -2.28
N THR A 217 24.81 -17.61 -3.15
CA THR A 217 26.07 -17.92 -3.82
C THR A 217 25.84 -17.78 -5.32
N PRO A 218 26.47 -16.81 -6.01
CA PRO A 218 26.39 -16.72 -7.47
C PRO A 218 26.99 -17.98 -8.10
N THR A 219 26.28 -18.64 -9.01
CA THR A 219 26.73 -19.89 -9.65
C THR A 219 27.02 -19.72 -11.14
N LYS A 220 26.72 -18.55 -11.71
CA LYS A 220 26.90 -18.28 -13.14
C LYS A 220 27.49 -16.90 -13.36
N ALA A 221 28.64 -16.84 -14.02
CA ALA A 221 29.26 -15.59 -14.45
C ALA A 221 28.36 -14.84 -15.43
N GLY A 222 28.36 -13.51 -15.36
CA GLY A 222 27.53 -12.69 -16.21
C GLY A 222 27.22 -11.33 -15.61
N ARG A 223 26.47 -10.54 -16.37
CA ARG A 223 26.00 -9.20 -15.99
C ARG A 223 24.48 -9.29 -15.76
N TYR A 224 24.02 -8.92 -14.57
CA TYR A 224 22.63 -9.06 -14.13
C TYR A 224 22.09 -7.75 -13.59
N ASP A 225 20.83 -7.42 -13.91
CA ASP A 225 20.21 -6.20 -13.41
C ASP A 225 19.86 -6.30 -11.92
N ILE A 226 20.18 -5.22 -11.20
CA ILE A 226 19.65 -4.95 -9.86
C ILE A 226 18.38 -4.13 -10.03
N LEU A 227 17.31 -4.56 -9.37
CA LEU A 227 16.02 -3.89 -9.34
C LEU A 227 15.65 -3.52 -7.91
N CYS A 228 14.98 -2.38 -7.73
CA CYS A 228 14.22 -2.14 -6.52
C CYS A 228 12.89 -2.89 -6.62
N ALA A 229 12.60 -3.76 -5.67
CA ALA A 229 11.39 -4.59 -5.71
C ALA A 229 10.37 -4.25 -4.62
N GLN A 230 10.50 -3.06 -4.03
CA GLN A 230 9.55 -2.46 -3.10
C GLN A 230 9.33 -1.00 -3.50
N LEU A 231 8.06 -0.59 -3.65
CA LEU A 231 7.73 0.75 -4.13
C LEU A 231 8.37 1.82 -3.23
N CYS A 232 9.39 2.48 -3.76
CA CYS A 232 10.23 3.40 -3.00
C CYS A 232 10.19 4.83 -3.54
N GLY A 233 9.39 5.08 -4.57
CA GLY A 233 9.01 6.42 -4.95
C GLY A 233 8.89 6.64 -6.45
N ILE A 234 8.89 7.89 -6.88
CA ILE A 234 8.70 8.28 -8.29
C ILE A 234 9.77 7.71 -9.22
N GLY A 235 11.00 7.57 -8.73
CA GLY A 235 12.11 6.96 -9.46
C GLY A 235 12.23 5.45 -9.24
N HIS A 236 11.24 4.78 -8.63
CA HIS A 236 11.34 3.35 -8.28
C HIS A 236 11.72 2.45 -9.47
N SER A 237 11.10 2.67 -10.64
CA SER A 237 11.38 1.91 -11.88
C SER A 237 12.76 2.19 -12.47
N ASN A 238 13.34 3.34 -12.12
CA ASN A 238 14.66 3.79 -12.55
C ASN A 238 15.75 3.49 -11.51
N MET A 239 15.38 3.00 -10.32
CA MET A 239 16.31 2.58 -9.26
C MET A 239 16.98 1.25 -9.63
N ARG A 240 17.84 1.32 -10.64
CA ARG A 240 18.52 0.19 -11.24
C ARG A 240 20.00 0.22 -10.91
N GLY A 241 20.60 -0.95 -10.98
CA GLY A 241 22.04 -1.12 -10.94
C GLY A 241 22.41 -2.40 -11.67
N VAL A 242 23.66 -2.80 -11.57
CA VAL A 242 24.13 -4.02 -12.20
C VAL A 242 25.02 -4.80 -11.25
N VAL A 243 24.83 -6.12 -11.21
CA VAL A 243 25.79 -7.06 -10.64
C VAL A 243 26.59 -7.72 -11.76
N VAL A 244 27.92 -7.65 -11.66
CA VAL A 244 28.86 -8.40 -12.48
C VAL A 244 29.38 -9.57 -11.66
N VAL A 245 29.07 -10.80 -12.09
CA VAL A 245 29.58 -12.03 -11.48
C VAL A 245 30.78 -12.51 -12.30
N GLU A 246 31.94 -12.60 -11.64
CA GLU A 246 33.23 -12.89 -12.28
C GLU A 246 34.13 -13.75 -11.41
N ASP A 247 35.34 -14.07 -11.87
CA ASP A 247 36.30 -14.82 -11.08
C ASP A 247 36.89 -13.98 -9.91
N GLU A 248 37.39 -14.67 -8.90
CA GLU A 248 37.93 -14.06 -7.68
C GLU A 248 39.08 -13.06 -7.94
N ALA A 249 39.92 -13.31 -8.96
CA ALA A 249 41.06 -12.44 -9.26
C ALA A 249 40.60 -11.15 -9.96
N SER A 250 39.60 -11.23 -10.84
CA SER A 250 38.97 -10.04 -11.45
C SER A 250 38.23 -9.21 -10.41
N PHE A 251 37.46 -9.85 -9.54
CA PHE A 251 36.79 -9.18 -8.40
C PHE A 251 37.80 -8.47 -7.49
N ALA A 252 38.89 -9.15 -7.10
CA ALA A 252 39.91 -8.55 -6.23
C ALA A 252 40.60 -7.34 -6.88
N ARG A 253 40.88 -7.40 -8.19
CA ARG A 253 41.44 -6.27 -8.94
C ARG A 253 40.47 -5.10 -9.00
N TRP A 254 39.19 -5.35 -9.24
CA TRP A 254 38.16 -4.31 -9.24
C TRP A 254 37.99 -3.67 -7.84
N LEU A 255 37.96 -4.49 -6.79
CA LEU A 255 37.78 -4.01 -5.42
C LEU A 255 38.94 -3.12 -4.97
N ALA A 256 40.18 -3.46 -5.37
CA ALA A 256 41.38 -2.67 -5.06
C ALA A 256 41.42 -1.28 -5.72
N GLN A 257 40.60 -1.04 -6.75
CA GLN A 257 40.48 0.27 -7.42
C GLN A 257 39.48 1.21 -6.73
N GLN A 258 38.69 0.68 -5.79
CA GLN A 258 37.66 1.45 -5.10
C GLN A 258 38.25 2.22 -3.91
N THR A 259 37.57 3.29 -3.50
CA THR A 259 38.02 4.18 -2.43
C THR A 259 37.69 3.59 -1.06
N THR A 260 38.62 3.64 -0.11
CA THR A 260 38.34 3.29 1.28
C THR A 260 37.68 4.45 2.03
N PHE A 261 37.03 4.18 3.17
CA PHE A 261 36.49 5.24 4.00
C PHE A 261 37.55 6.25 4.46
N GLU A 262 38.72 5.77 4.88
CA GLU A 262 39.79 6.65 5.31
C GLU A 262 40.25 7.58 4.17
N GLN A 263 40.35 7.05 2.94
CA GLN A 263 40.68 7.85 1.76
C GLN A 263 39.58 8.88 1.45
N SER A 264 38.30 8.49 1.56
CA SER A 264 37.18 9.41 1.31
C SER A 264 37.09 10.52 2.35
N GLN A 265 37.51 10.28 3.59
CA GLN A 265 37.63 11.32 4.62
C GLN A 265 38.83 12.27 4.35
N LYS A 266 39.99 11.74 3.94
CA LYS A 266 41.19 12.56 3.67
C LYS A 266 41.04 13.49 2.46
N ALA A 267 40.32 13.06 1.42
CA ALA A 267 40.06 13.88 0.23
C ALA A 267 39.20 15.13 0.51
N LYS A 268 38.51 15.20 1.67
CA LYS A 268 37.53 16.26 2.00
C LYS A 268 38.07 17.42 2.81
N VAL A 269 39.30 17.34 3.34
CA VAL A 269 39.92 18.42 4.12
C VAL A 269 40.24 19.66 3.26
N GLN A 270 40.03 19.61 1.94
CA GLN A 270 40.43 20.66 1.00
C GLN A 270 39.32 21.59 0.48
N ASP A 271 38.02 21.38 0.76
CA ASP A 271 36.96 22.04 -0.03
C ASP A 271 35.74 22.60 0.74
N ALA A 272 35.88 23.02 2.01
CA ALA A 272 34.75 23.52 2.80
C ALA A 272 35.00 24.88 3.48
N SER A 273 34.67 25.97 2.79
CA SER A 273 34.49 27.30 3.41
C SER A 273 33.37 28.13 2.77
N GLY A 274 32.33 28.45 3.57
CA GLY A 274 31.31 29.49 3.35
C GLY A 274 29.87 28.92 3.22
N VAL A 275 28.79 29.45 3.82
CA VAL A 275 28.47 30.72 4.49
C VAL A 275 27.22 30.50 5.38
N ALA A 276 27.06 31.32 6.43
CA ALA A 276 25.92 31.34 7.36
C ALA A 276 24.99 32.57 7.17
N GLY A 277 23.70 32.40 7.52
CA GLY A 277 22.91 33.36 8.32
C GLY A 277 21.93 34.33 7.63
N GLY A 278 20.71 34.49 8.21
CA GLY A 278 19.91 35.73 8.10
C GLY A 278 18.37 35.62 8.19
N SER A 279 17.78 36.14 9.29
CA SER A 279 16.36 36.48 9.58
C SER A 279 15.87 37.72 8.80
N GLY A 280 14.61 38.22 8.77
CA GLY A 280 13.34 37.97 9.45
C GLY A 280 12.41 39.16 9.16
N GLN A 281 11.26 38.92 8.54
CA GLN A 281 10.22 39.91 8.19
C GLN A 281 8.90 39.14 8.12
N ALA A 282 7.97 39.30 9.07
CA ALA A 282 6.53 38.94 8.95
C ALA A 282 5.85 38.74 10.31
N LEU A 283 5.07 39.72 10.79
CA LEU A 283 4.25 39.59 12.01
C LEU A 283 2.73 39.80 11.80
N ALA A 284 2.28 39.85 10.54
CA ALA A 284 0.85 39.71 10.17
C ALA A 284 0.60 38.49 9.26
N GLU A 285 1.60 38.09 8.46
CA GLU A 285 1.68 36.79 7.78
C GLU A 285 1.85 35.61 8.76
N GLN A 286 2.34 35.88 9.96
CA GLN A 286 2.59 34.86 10.98
C GLN A 286 1.30 34.26 11.57
N GLY A 287 0.21 35.03 11.69
CA GLY A 287 -1.07 34.53 12.23
C GLY A 287 -1.80 33.56 11.30
N GLN A 288 -1.76 33.81 9.99
CA GLN A 288 -2.30 32.90 8.98
C GLN A 288 -1.45 31.62 8.86
N THR A 289 -0.13 31.78 8.89
CA THR A 289 0.82 30.65 8.87
C THR A 289 0.67 29.77 10.12
N LEU A 290 0.40 30.36 11.29
CA LEU A 290 0.19 29.63 12.54
C LEU A 290 -1.14 28.85 12.55
N ALA A 291 -2.23 29.44 12.03
CA ALA A 291 -3.53 28.76 11.92
C ALA A 291 -3.51 27.56 10.96
N GLN A 292 -2.67 27.62 9.91
CA GLN A 292 -2.40 26.51 8.99
C GLN A 292 -1.44 25.48 9.62
N ALA A 293 -0.34 25.93 10.24
CA ALA A 293 0.67 25.05 10.84
C ALA A 293 0.18 24.27 12.07
N LYS A 294 -0.77 24.84 12.84
CA LYS A 294 -1.36 24.19 14.03
C LYS A 294 -2.69 23.48 13.72
N GLY A 295 -3.13 23.47 12.46
CA GLY A 295 -4.30 22.70 12.00
C GLY A 295 -5.66 23.30 12.38
N CYS A 296 -5.72 24.55 12.86
CA CYS A 296 -6.97 25.18 13.31
C CYS A 296 -8.00 25.31 12.17
N VAL A 297 -7.52 25.59 10.96
CA VAL A 297 -8.34 25.70 9.73
C VAL A 297 -8.86 24.35 9.22
N ALA A 298 -8.42 23.23 9.80
CA ALA A 298 -8.96 21.91 9.48
C ALA A 298 -10.37 21.71 10.08
N CYS A 299 -10.71 22.45 11.14
CA CYS A 299 -12.01 22.38 11.81
C CYS A 299 -12.83 23.66 11.65
N HIS A 300 -12.19 24.83 11.58
CA HIS A 300 -12.85 26.13 11.48
C HIS A 300 -12.71 26.74 10.09
N SER A 301 -13.85 27.05 9.44
CA SER A 301 -13.86 27.69 8.13
C SER A 301 -13.77 29.21 8.25
N VAL A 302 -13.15 29.86 7.26
CA VAL A 302 -13.05 31.34 7.17
C VAL A 302 -13.93 31.92 6.06
N ASN A 303 -14.58 31.07 5.28
CA ASN A 303 -15.42 31.44 4.14
C ASN A 303 -16.93 31.35 4.45
N GLY A 304 -17.32 30.84 5.62
CA GLY A 304 -18.72 30.65 6.04
C GLY A 304 -19.28 29.24 5.80
N SER A 305 -18.50 28.29 5.27
CA SER A 305 -18.98 26.93 5.05
C SER A 305 -19.18 26.16 6.37
N PRO A 306 -20.21 25.30 6.51
CA PRO A 306 -20.35 24.43 7.68
C PRO A 306 -19.11 23.53 7.86
N GLY A 307 -18.67 23.33 9.10
CA GLY A 307 -17.47 22.57 9.43
C GLY A 307 -17.58 21.86 10.77
N VAL A 308 -16.49 21.19 11.18
CA VAL A 308 -16.41 20.48 12.47
C VAL A 308 -16.51 21.46 13.65
N GLY A 309 -16.00 22.68 13.49
CA GLY A 309 -16.18 23.80 14.40
C GLY A 309 -16.91 24.98 13.74
N PRO A 310 -17.30 26.00 14.52
CA PRO A 310 -17.96 27.20 14.01
C PRO A 310 -17.06 27.97 13.03
N THR A 311 -17.67 28.53 11.98
CA THR A 311 -16.98 29.44 11.04
C THR A 311 -16.46 30.67 11.78
N TRP A 312 -15.28 31.15 11.41
CA TRP A 312 -14.73 32.43 11.86
C TRP A 312 -15.29 33.62 11.08
N LYS A 313 -15.86 33.37 9.89
CA LYS A 313 -16.54 34.41 9.12
C LYS A 313 -17.76 34.93 9.87
N GLY A 314 -17.74 36.21 10.24
CA GLY A 314 -18.82 36.85 11.01
C GLY A 314 -18.96 36.37 12.45
N LEU A 315 -17.98 35.64 13.00
CA LEU A 315 -18.03 35.13 14.38
C LEU A 315 -17.84 36.24 15.40
N TYR A 316 -16.85 37.11 15.19
CA TYR A 316 -16.53 38.16 16.14
C TYR A 316 -17.70 39.15 16.28
N GLY A 317 -18.17 39.35 17.51
CA GLY A 317 -19.34 40.18 17.83
C GLY A 317 -20.70 39.51 17.65
N SER A 318 -20.76 38.24 17.22
CA SER A 318 -22.02 37.49 17.12
C SER A 318 -22.48 36.92 18.46
N THR A 319 -23.78 36.78 18.66
CA THR A 319 -24.34 36.10 19.84
C THR A 319 -24.35 34.59 19.62
N GLN A 320 -23.60 33.87 20.43
CA GLN A 320 -23.53 32.40 20.41
C GLN A 320 -24.45 31.82 21.48
N ILE A 321 -25.17 30.75 21.13
CA ILE A 321 -26.01 29.99 22.06
C ILE A 321 -25.21 28.77 22.49
N MET A 322 -25.09 28.56 23.81
CA MET A 322 -24.40 27.42 24.38
C MET A 322 -25.34 26.19 24.45
N ALA A 323 -24.76 25.01 24.61
CA ALA A 323 -25.51 23.76 24.72
C ALA A 323 -26.45 23.73 25.95
N ASP A 324 -26.12 24.46 27.01
CA ASP A 324 -26.95 24.65 28.21
C ASP A 324 -28.08 25.69 28.03
N GLY A 325 -28.18 26.32 26.85
CA GLY A 325 -29.19 27.33 26.52
C GLY A 325 -28.79 28.77 26.90
N SER A 326 -27.66 28.99 27.57
CA SER A 326 -27.14 30.33 27.84
C SER A 326 -26.62 31.02 26.57
N THR A 327 -26.51 32.34 26.59
CA THR A 327 -25.98 33.13 25.47
C THR A 327 -24.73 33.91 25.87
N ALA A 328 -23.78 34.00 24.95
CA ALA A 328 -22.57 34.82 25.12
C ALA A 328 -22.25 35.55 23.81
N VAL A 329 -21.75 36.77 23.91
CA VAL A 329 -21.24 37.52 22.75
C VAL A 329 -19.82 37.05 22.47
N ALA A 330 -19.52 36.74 21.22
CA ALA A 330 -18.20 36.31 20.78
C ALA A 330 -17.23 37.50 20.66
N ASP A 331 -16.91 38.10 21.81
CA ASP A 331 -15.91 39.16 21.96
C ASP A 331 -14.49 38.59 22.18
N GLU A 332 -13.51 39.46 22.40
CA GLU A 332 -12.13 39.03 22.59
C GLU A 332 -11.93 38.18 23.85
N ALA A 333 -12.66 38.46 24.93
CA ALA A 333 -12.58 37.68 26.16
C ALA A 333 -13.17 36.26 25.94
N TYR A 334 -14.28 36.17 25.20
CA TYR A 334 -14.88 34.92 24.78
C TYR A 334 -13.92 34.07 23.94
N LEU A 335 -13.31 34.65 22.90
CA LEU A 335 -12.40 33.93 22.03
C LEU A 335 -11.14 33.45 22.76
N ARG A 336 -10.54 34.29 23.62
CA ARG A 336 -9.38 33.90 24.43
C ARG A 336 -9.72 32.75 25.38
N ALA A 337 -10.88 32.81 26.04
CA ALA A 337 -11.33 31.76 26.95
C ALA A 337 -11.55 30.42 26.23
N PHE A 338 -12.22 30.42 25.07
CA PHE A 338 -12.49 29.20 24.30
C PHE A 338 -11.25 28.61 23.61
N ILE A 339 -10.26 29.42 23.26
CA ILE A 339 -8.97 28.93 22.71
C ILE A 339 -8.15 28.24 23.81
N ARG A 340 -8.19 28.76 25.05
CA ARG A 340 -7.42 28.22 26.18
C ARG A 340 -8.09 27.03 26.84
N ASP A 341 -9.42 27.05 26.99
CA ASP A 341 -10.18 25.98 27.60
C ASP A 341 -11.47 25.67 26.82
N PRO A 342 -11.35 24.96 25.68
CA PRO A 342 -12.47 24.68 24.78
C PRO A 342 -13.53 23.75 25.35
N LYS A 343 -13.27 23.09 26.50
CA LYS A 343 -14.21 22.16 27.15
C LYS A 343 -15.04 22.81 28.25
N ALA A 344 -14.65 23.99 28.73
CA ALA A 344 -15.38 24.70 29.77
C ALA A 344 -16.80 25.11 29.35
N ARG A 345 -17.04 25.33 28.05
CA ARG A 345 -18.34 25.69 27.48
C ARG A 345 -18.47 25.12 26.07
N VAL A 346 -19.67 24.68 25.67
CA VAL A 346 -19.94 24.06 24.36
C VAL A 346 -20.97 24.86 23.60
N VAL A 347 -20.68 25.24 22.35
CA VAL A 347 -21.63 25.96 21.49
C VAL A 347 -22.69 24.99 20.96
N LYS A 348 -23.97 25.39 21.01
CA LYS A 348 -25.10 24.59 20.56
C LYS A 348 -24.93 24.19 19.09
N GLY A 349 -25.05 22.89 18.81
CA GLY A 349 -24.89 22.33 17.46
C GLY A 349 -23.50 21.79 17.15
N PHE A 350 -22.53 21.93 18.07
CA PHE A 350 -21.18 21.37 17.92
C PHE A 350 -20.86 20.40 19.06
N ALA A 351 -20.12 19.34 18.75
CA ALA A 351 -19.61 18.41 19.75
C ALA A 351 -18.31 18.96 20.37
N PRO A 352 -18.02 18.69 21.67
CA PRO A 352 -16.83 19.20 22.38
C PRO A 352 -15.54 18.45 21.97
N ILE A 353 -15.16 18.57 20.70
CA ILE A 353 -14.07 17.81 20.07
C ILE A 353 -12.79 18.66 19.93
N MET A 354 -12.88 19.98 20.11
CA MET A 354 -11.72 20.88 19.99
C MET A 354 -10.65 20.51 21.05
N PRO A 355 -9.44 20.12 20.63
CA PRO A 355 -8.36 19.78 21.55
C PRO A 355 -7.79 21.04 22.21
N MET A 356 -7.24 20.89 23.43
CA MET A 356 -6.54 21.96 24.12
C MET A 356 -5.15 22.14 23.50
N PHE A 357 -4.78 23.38 23.19
CA PHE A 357 -3.47 23.72 22.66
C PHE A 357 -2.70 24.57 23.66
N ASP A 358 -1.44 24.23 23.91
CA ASP A 358 -0.54 25.05 24.71
C ASP A 358 0.03 26.17 23.84
N LEU A 359 -0.62 27.34 23.89
CA LEU A 359 -0.31 28.52 23.07
C LEU A 359 0.17 29.67 23.95
N SER A 360 1.26 30.32 23.52
CA SER A 360 1.80 31.53 24.16
C SER A 360 0.86 32.74 23.99
N GLU A 361 0.97 33.74 24.87
CA GLU A 361 0.13 34.95 24.82
C GLU A 361 0.25 35.74 23.50
N GLN A 362 1.42 35.66 22.84
CA GLN A 362 1.65 36.28 21.54
C GLN A 362 0.90 35.53 20.42
N GLU A 363 0.87 34.19 20.46
CA GLU A 363 0.16 33.35 19.50
C GLU A 363 -1.37 33.49 19.63
N VAL A 364 -1.88 33.53 20.86
CA VAL A 364 -3.31 33.75 21.13
C VAL A 364 -3.75 35.13 20.62
N SER A 365 -2.95 36.16 20.84
CA SER A 365 -3.26 37.52 20.38
C SER A 365 -3.24 37.63 18.85
N ALA A 366 -2.33 36.94 18.16
CA ALA A 366 -2.28 36.86 16.70
C ALA A 366 -3.50 36.12 16.09
N LEU A 367 -3.94 35.03 16.72
CA LEU A 367 -5.13 34.26 16.29
C LEU A 367 -6.43 35.05 16.48
N VAL A 368 -6.58 35.76 17.60
CA VAL A 368 -7.76 36.62 17.85
C VAL A 368 -7.82 37.76 16.84
N ALA A 369 -6.69 38.36 16.47
CA ALA A 369 -6.63 39.40 15.44
C ALA A 369 -7.05 38.88 14.05
N TYR A 370 -6.69 37.64 13.70
CA TYR A 370 -7.11 37.00 12.44
C TYR A 370 -8.61 36.70 12.39
N ILE A 371 -9.20 36.23 13.50
CA ILE A 371 -10.64 35.93 13.61
C ILE A 371 -11.49 37.21 13.49
N LYS A 372 -11.01 38.33 14.07
CA LYS A 372 -11.65 39.64 13.96
C LYS A 372 -11.76 40.16 12.52
N ALA A 373 -10.84 39.77 11.63
CA ALA A 373 -10.75 40.31 10.28
C ALA A 373 -11.79 39.74 9.28
N GLN A 374 -12.56 38.72 9.65
CA GLN A 374 -13.41 37.95 8.71
C GLN A 374 -14.91 38.33 8.70
N GLY A 375 -15.28 39.60 8.85
CA GLY A 375 -16.69 40.03 8.98
C GLY A 375 -17.45 40.22 7.65
N GLY A 376 -18.60 39.55 7.47
CA GLY A 376 -19.61 39.82 6.42
C GLY A 376 -20.89 38.98 6.60
N PRO A 377 -22.10 39.49 6.25
CA PRO A 377 -23.40 39.01 6.76
C PRO A 377 -23.97 37.78 6.01
N ALA A 378 -24.76 36.95 6.70
CA ALA A 378 -25.38 35.74 6.18
C ALA A 378 -26.93 35.76 6.31
N PRO A 379 -27.69 35.27 5.30
CA PRO A 379 -29.10 34.94 5.45
C PRO A 379 -29.34 33.44 5.75
N ALA A 380 -30.48 33.16 6.40
CA ALA A 380 -30.92 31.83 6.83
C ALA A 380 -32.07 31.30 5.96
N THR A 381 -32.23 29.99 5.83
CA THR A 381 -33.54 29.29 5.79
C THR A 381 -33.40 27.76 5.85
N ALA A 382 -34.37 27.12 6.50
CA ALA A 382 -34.44 25.70 6.82
C ALA A 382 -35.45 24.94 5.93
N ALA A 383 -35.22 23.64 5.70
CA ALA A 383 -36.12 22.74 4.98
C ALA A 383 -36.83 21.74 5.92
N LYS A 384 -38.05 21.33 5.57
CA LYS A 384 -38.85 20.25 6.20
C LYS A 384 -38.93 19.01 5.29
N PRO A 385 -39.14 17.79 5.83
CA PRO A 385 -39.09 16.55 5.06
C PRO A 385 -40.48 16.04 4.62
N HIS A 386 -40.52 15.34 3.48
CA HIS A 386 -41.63 14.45 3.10
C HIS A 386 -41.08 13.06 2.71
N ALA A 387 -41.75 12.01 3.17
CA ALA A 387 -41.45 10.60 2.91
C ALA A 387 -42.07 10.10 1.59
N PRO A 388 -41.51 9.08 0.91
CA PRO A 388 -42.25 8.37 -0.14
C PRO A 388 -42.38 6.86 0.07
N GLN A 389 -43.49 6.29 -0.39
CA GLN A 389 -43.67 4.86 -0.72
C GLN A 389 -43.67 4.74 -2.25
N SER A 390 -42.54 4.32 -2.84
CA SER A 390 -42.30 4.32 -4.30
C SER A 390 -41.32 3.21 -4.69
N PHE A 391 -41.14 2.90 -5.99
CA PHE A 391 -40.08 2.02 -6.51
C PHE A 391 -38.71 2.29 -5.87
N TRP A 392 -38.46 3.57 -5.59
CA TRP A 392 -37.30 4.09 -4.86
C TRP A 392 -37.17 3.54 -3.43
N THR A 393 -38.23 3.37 -2.64
CA THR A 393 -38.10 2.72 -1.32
C THR A 393 -38.03 1.20 -1.39
N ARG A 394 -38.50 0.60 -2.49
CA ARG A 394 -38.48 -0.87 -2.63
C ARG A 394 -37.12 -1.42 -3.07
N TYR A 395 -36.42 -0.72 -3.96
CA TYR A 395 -35.17 -1.23 -4.57
C TYR A 395 -33.96 -0.30 -4.45
N VAL A 396 -34.14 0.98 -4.12
CA VAL A 396 -33.04 1.94 -3.98
C VAL A 396 -32.77 2.16 -2.49
N TRP A 397 -33.73 2.72 -1.76
CA TRP A 397 -33.73 2.92 -0.31
C TRP A 397 -34.40 1.76 0.44
N SER A 398 -34.10 0.53 0.02
CA SER A 398 -34.67 -0.67 0.63
C SER A 398 -33.95 -1.00 1.93
N GLN A 399 -34.70 -1.33 2.97
CA GLN A 399 -34.16 -1.86 4.23
C GLN A 399 -34.09 -3.39 4.24
N ASP A 400 -34.58 -4.06 3.19
CA ASP A 400 -34.53 -5.52 3.07
C ASP A 400 -33.08 -5.99 2.85
N HIS A 401 -32.57 -6.77 3.81
CA HIS A 401 -31.20 -7.30 3.78
C HIS A 401 -30.86 -8.08 2.49
N LYS A 402 -31.83 -8.72 1.83
CA LYS A 402 -31.61 -9.45 0.56
C LYS A 402 -31.39 -8.50 -0.60
N VAL A 403 -32.16 -7.42 -0.64
CA VAL A 403 -32.00 -6.37 -1.68
C VAL A 403 -30.65 -5.68 -1.48
N ILE A 404 -30.32 -5.31 -0.25
CA ILE A 404 -29.03 -4.72 0.11
C ILE A 404 -27.86 -5.66 -0.24
N ALA A 405 -27.98 -6.96 0.04
CA ALA A 405 -26.97 -7.95 -0.33
C ALA A 405 -26.74 -8.05 -1.85
N VAL A 406 -27.81 -8.04 -2.65
CA VAL A 406 -27.72 -8.06 -4.12
C VAL A 406 -27.09 -6.76 -4.62
N GLN A 407 -27.47 -5.62 -4.05
CA GLN A 407 -26.89 -4.31 -4.34
C GLN A 407 -25.36 -4.30 -4.09
N TYR A 408 -24.90 -4.77 -2.92
CA TYR A 408 -23.48 -4.93 -2.63
C TYR A 408 -22.80 -5.87 -3.64
N SER A 409 -23.39 -7.03 -3.91
CA SER A 409 -22.79 -8.04 -4.78
C SER A 409 -22.62 -7.54 -6.21
N LEU A 410 -23.64 -6.88 -6.78
CA LEU A 410 -23.59 -6.33 -8.13
C LEU A 410 -22.55 -5.20 -8.24
N THR A 411 -22.55 -4.27 -7.29
CA THR A 411 -21.59 -3.16 -7.27
C THR A 411 -20.15 -3.67 -7.09
N ALA A 412 -19.93 -4.60 -6.17
CA ALA A 412 -18.62 -5.21 -5.93
C ALA A 412 -18.11 -5.98 -7.15
N ILE A 413 -18.95 -6.77 -7.80
CA ILE A 413 -18.57 -7.50 -9.03
C ILE A 413 -18.26 -6.50 -10.16
N ALA A 414 -19.08 -5.47 -10.35
CA ALA A 414 -18.88 -4.47 -11.38
C ALA A 414 -17.53 -3.74 -11.22
N ILE A 415 -17.21 -3.26 -10.01
CA ILE A 415 -15.91 -2.63 -9.75
C ILE A 415 -14.77 -3.66 -9.82
N GLY A 416 -15.01 -4.91 -9.40
CA GLY A 416 -14.06 -6.01 -9.54
C GLY A 416 -13.65 -6.28 -10.99
N LEU A 417 -14.58 -6.17 -11.95
CA LEU A 417 -14.28 -6.28 -13.38
C LEU A 417 -13.32 -5.17 -13.85
N VAL A 418 -13.48 -3.94 -13.34
CA VAL A 418 -12.51 -2.85 -13.59
C VAL A 418 -11.15 -3.25 -13.03
N GLY A 419 -11.10 -3.79 -11.81
CA GLY A 419 -9.87 -4.33 -11.22
C GLY A 419 -9.23 -5.41 -12.10
N LEU A 420 -9.99 -6.30 -12.73
CA LEU A 420 -9.47 -7.33 -13.63
C LEU A 420 -8.88 -6.72 -14.91
N VAL A 421 -9.53 -5.68 -15.46
CA VAL A 421 -8.97 -4.93 -16.60
C VAL A 421 -7.63 -4.32 -16.23
N LEU A 422 -7.53 -3.65 -15.07
CA LEU A 422 -6.26 -3.10 -14.58
C LEU A 422 -5.20 -4.19 -14.39
N SER A 423 -5.59 -5.37 -13.89
CA SER A 423 -4.69 -6.53 -13.79
C SER A 423 -4.11 -6.95 -15.13
N ASN A 424 -4.96 -7.01 -16.15
CA ASN A 424 -4.54 -7.36 -17.50
C ASN A 424 -3.63 -6.29 -18.11
N LEU A 425 -3.88 -5.00 -17.87
CA LEU A 425 -2.98 -3.92 -18.33
C LEU A 425 -1.58 -4.05 -17.71
N MET A 426 -1.48 -4.31 -16.40
CA MET A 426 -0.20 -4.56 -15.75
C MET A 426 0.52 -5.78 -16.36
N ARG A 427 -0.21 -6.87 -16.58
CA ARG A 427 0.34 -8.09 -17.21
C ARG A 427 0.81 -7.81 -18.63
N LEU A 428 0.05 -7.07 -19.43
CA LEU A 428 0.44 -6.69 -20.79
C LEU A 428 1.76 -5.91 -20.80
N GLN A 429 1.96 -4.98 -19.87
CA GLN A 429 3.22 -4.25 -19.75
C GLN A 429 4.39 -5.15 -19.33
N LEU A 430 4.17 -6.10 -18.43
CA LEU A 430 5.20 -7.07 -18.04
C LEU A 430 5.56 -8.03 -19.18
N GLY A 431 4.59 -8.40 -20.02
CA GLY A 431 4.78 -9.32 -21.15
C GLY A 431 5.37 -8.69 -22.39
N PHE A 432 5.00 -7.44 -22.64
CA PHE A 432 5.40 -6.71 -23.83
C PHE A 432 5.89 -5.31 -23.44
N PRO A 433 7.03 -5.20 -22.73
CA PRO A 433 7.53 -3.92 -22.25
C PRO A 433 7.75 -2.95 -23.40
N GLY A 434 7.25 -1.72 -23.27
CA GLY A 434 7.44 -0.66 -24.27
C GLY A 434 6.64 -0.84 -25.57
N LYS A 435 5.75 -1.83 -25.65
CA LYS A 435 4.88 -2.03 -26.83
C LYS A 435 3.65 -1.12 -26.82
N PHE A 436 3.19 -0.72 -25.64
CA PHE A 436 1.98 0.07 -25.43
C PHE A 436 2.34 1.40 -24.78
N ASP A 437 2.40 2.47 -25.56
CA ASP A 437 2.85 3.79 -25.11
C ASP A 437 2.01 4.37 -23.96
N PHE A 438 0.73 3.97 -23.87
CA PHE A 438 -0.18 4.43 -22.81
C PHE A 438 0.05 3.73 -21.45
N ILE A 439 0.90 2.70 -21.38
CA ILE A 439 1.25 2.01 -20.13
C ILE A 439 2.68 2.40 -19.74
N ASP A 440 2.90 3.69 -19.55
CA ASP A 440 4.16 4.22 -19.00
C ASP A 440 4.31 3.90 -17.50
N ALA A 441 5.44 4.28 -16.90
CA ALA A 441 5.72 4.02 -15.48
C ALA A 441 4.67 4.65 -14.54
N ASN A 442 4.15 5.85 -14.87
CA ASN A 442 3.18 6.54 -14.04
C ASN A 442 1.83 5.83 -14.07
N HIS A 443 1.34 5.52 -15.27
CA HIS A 443 0.10 4.76 -15.45
C HIS A 443 0.21 3.36 -14.85
N TYR A 444 1.37 2.71 -14.95
CA TYR A 444 1.60 1.43 -14.29
C TYR A 444 1.44 1.53 -12.76
N TYR A 445 2.02 2.54 -12.10
CA TYR A 445 1.82 2.74 -10.65
C TYR A 445 0.38 3.02 -10.27
N GLN A 446 -0.32 3.82 -11.08
CA GLN A 446 -1.74 4.09 -10.92
C GLN A 446 -2.58 2.82 -11.03
N PHE A 447 -2.31 1.96 -12.03
CA PHE A 447 -3.00 0.69 -12.21
C PHE A 447 -2.75 -0.27 -11.06
N VAL A 448 -1.51 -0.39 -10.58
CA VAL A 448 -1.15 -1.21 -9.39
C VAL A 448 -1.93 -0.73 -8.17
N THR A 449 -1.92 0.57 -7.91
CA THR A 449 -2.55 1.18 -6.74
C THR A 449 -4.07 0.96 -6.77
N MET A 450 -4.70 1.25 -7.91
CA MET A 450 -6.14 1.11 -8.08
C MET A 450 -6.58 -0.36 -8.09
N HIS A 451 -5.83 -1.24 -8.74
CA HIS A 451 -6.11 -2.68 -8.73
C HIS A 451 -6.09 -3.23 -7.29
N GLY A 452 -5.04 -2.94 -6.53
CA GLY A 452 -4.91 -3.40 -5.15
C GLY A 452 -6.08 -2.93 -4.27
N MET A 453 -6.42 -1.63 -4.36
CA MET A 453 -7.56 -1.09 -3.60
C MET A 453 -8.89 -1.71 -4.02
N ILE A 454 -9.16 -1.78 -5.32
CA ILE A 454 -10.40 -2.34 -5.85
C ILE A 454 -10.55 -3.80 -5.40
N MET A 455 -9.51 -4.62 -5.57
CA MET A 455 -9.60 -6.04 -5.24
C MET A 455 -9.78 -6.28 -3.75
N VAL A 456 -8.93 -5.69 -2.91
CA VAL A 456 -8.93 -6.00 -1.48
C VAL A 456 -10.12 -5.36 -0.77
N ILE A 457 -10.37 -4.06 -1.00
CA ILE A 457 -11.35 -3.31 -0.21
C ILE A 457 -12.73 -3.30 -0.88
N TYR A 458 -12.80 -3.06 -2.18
CA TYR A 458 -14.08 -2.81 -2.84
C TYR A 458 -14.73 -4.06 -3.46
N LEU A 459 -13.95 -5.11 -3.72
CA LEU A 459 -14.47 -6.40 -4.17
C LEU A 459 -14.53 -7.39 -3.01
N LEU A 460 -13.39 -7.81 -2.44
CA LEU A 460 -13.37 -8.92 -1.47
C LEU A 460 -14.18 -8.59 -0.22
N THR A 461 -13.88 -7.48 0.46
CA THR A 461 -14.60 -7.07 1.66
C THR A 461 -16.09 -6.86 1.38
N ALA A 462 -16.44 -6.09 0.34
CA ALA A 462 -17.83 -5.77 0.03
C ALA A 462 -18.66 -6.97 -0.44
N LEU A 463 -18.10 -7.85 -1.28
CA LEU A 463 -18.81 -9.03 -1.77
C LEU A 463 -19.05 -10.04 -0.64
N PHE A 464 -18.04 -10.33 0.19
CA PHE A 464 -18.16 -11.34 1.23
C PHE A 464 -18.86 -10.84 2.49
N LEU A 465 -18.49 -9.66 3.01
CA LEU A 465 -19.14 -9.10 4.21
C LEU A 465 -20.47 -8.43 3.84
N GLY A 466 -20.45 -7.54 2.85
CA GLY A 466 -21.64 -6.77 2.43
C GLY A 466 -22.66 -7.58 1.64
N GLY A 467 -22.22 -8.45 0.72
CA GLY A 467 -23.09 -9.29 -0.11
C GLY A 467 -23.52 -10.57 0.62
N PHE A 468 -22.57 -11.51 0.78
CA PHE A 468 -22.85 -12.82 1.39
C PHE A 468 -23.33 -12.69 2.85
N GLY A 469 -22.68 -11.84 3.66
CA GLY A 469 -23.07 -11.61 5.05
C GLY A 469 -24.52 -11.15 5.18
N ASN A 470 -24.92 -10.11 4.45
CA ASN A 470 -26.30 -9.64 4.47
C ASN A 470 -27.29 -10.68 3.94
N TYR A 471 -26.92 -11.46 2.92
CA TYR A 471 -27.86 -12.42 2.35
C TYR A 471 -28.07 -13.64 3.26
N LEU A 472 -26.98 -14.22 3.76
CA LEU A 472 -27.00 -15.55 4.37
C LEU A 472 -27.17 -15.51 5.89
N ILE A 473 -26.61 -14.52 6.60
CA ILE A 473 -26.59 -14.55 8.07
C ILE A 473 -28.01 -14.54 8.65
N PRO A 474 -28.94 -13.64 8.25
CA PRO A 474 -30.31 -13.69 8.75
C PRO A 474 -31.03 -15.00 8.41
N LEU A 475 -30.79 -15.54 7.21
CA LEU A 475 -31.39 -16.81 6.78
C LEU A 475 -30.89 -18.01 7.59
N MET A 476 -29.59 -18.06 7.87
CA MET A 476 -28.98 -19.12 8.69
C MET A 476 -29.46 -19.10 10.13
N LEU A 477 -29.72 -17.90 10.67
CA LEU A 477 -30.25 -17.70 12.02
C LEU A 477 -31.78 -17.83 12.09
N GLY A 478 -32.48 -17.97 10.95
CA GLY A 478 -33.94 -17.91 10.89
C GLY A 478 -34.52 -16.54 11.28
N ALA A 479 -33.69 -15.49 11.27
CA ALA A 479 -34.11 -14.13 11.57
C ALA A 479 -34.84 -13.51 10.36
N ARG A 480 -35.79 -12.62 10.65
CA ARG A 480 -36.55 -11.92 9.62
C ARG A 480 -35.74 -10.86 8.88
N ASP A 481 -34.76 -10.25 9.54
CA ASP A 481 -33.92 -9.19 8.99
C ASP A 481 -32.62 -9.00 9.82
N MET A 482 -31.71 -8.14 9.35
CA MET A 482 -30.51 -7.71 10.06
C MET A 482 -30.85 -6.82 11.28
N VAL A 483 -30.01 -6.89 12.32
CA VAL A 483 -30.12 -5.98 13.47
C VAL A 483 -29.72 -4.57 13.00
N PHE A 484 -30.67 -3.62 13.05
CA PHE A 484 -30.61 -2.26 12.47
C PHE A 484 -30.70 -2.16 10.94
N PRO A 485 -31.87 -2.46 10.33
CA PRO A 485 -32.07 -2.44 8.87
C PRO A 485 -31.78 -1.08 8.20
N PHE A 486 -32.08 0.03 8.88
CA PHE A 486 -31.78 1.37 8.39
C PHE A 486 -30.27 1.63 8.30
N LEU A 487 -29.50 1.26 9.32
CA LEU A 487 -28.05 1.44 9.33
C LEU A 487 -27.40 0.55 8.27
N ASN A 488 -27.93 -0.65 8.08
CA ASN A 488 -27.49 -1.56 7.02
C ASN A 488 -27.71 -0.97 5.62
N MET A 489 -28.90 -0.43 5.34
CA MET A 489 -29.17 0.29 4.09
C MET A 489 -28.21 1.47 3.92
N LEU A 490 -28.02 2.29 4.95
CA LEU A 490 -27.13 3.45 4.89
C LEU A 490 -25.68 3.03 4.57
N SER A 491 -25.21 1.91 5.14
CA SER A 491 -23.87 1.38 4.86
C SER A 491 -23.66 1.11 3.36
N TYR A 492 -24.66 0.57 2.66
CA TYR A 492 -24.57 0.33 1.23
C TYR A 492 -24.43 1.61 0.43
N TRP A 493 -25.22 2.63 0.77
CA TRP A 493 -25.18 3.92 0.06
C TRP A 493 -23.87 4.65 0.26
N VAL A 494 -23.33 4.56 1.47
CA VAL A 494 -22.00 5.06 1.81
C VAL A 494 -20.92 4.31 1.02
N TYR A 495 -21.01 2.98 0.93
CA TYR A 495 -20.11 2.18 0.11
C TYR A 495 -20.21 2.53 -1.39
N LEU A 496 -21.42 2.66 -1.94
CA LEU A 496 -21.62 3.06 -3.33
C LEU A 496 -21.02 4.45 -3.60
N LEU A 497 -21.22 5.41 -2.69
CA LEU A 497 -20.59 6.73 -2.79
C LEU A 497 -19.06 6.60 -2.79
N ALA A 498 -18.49 5.78 -1.90
CA ALA A 498 -17.04 5.54 -1.87
C ALA A 498 -16.52 4.92 -3.17
N VAL A 499 -17.27 3.99 -3.78
CA VAL A 499 -16.96 3.43 -5.11
C VAL A 499 -17.01 4.50 -6.19
N LEU A 500 -18.03 5.37 -6.18
CA LEU A 500 -18.14 6.45 -7.17
C LEU A 500 -17.02 7.48 -7.03
N VAL A 501 -16.65 7.86 -5.79
CA VAL A 501 -15.50 8.74 -5.52
C VAL A 501 -14.20 8.07 -5.99
N LEU A 502 -14.04 6.77 -5.76
CA LEU A 502 -12.90 6.02 -6.27
C LEU A 502 -12.84 6.03 -7.80
N VAL A 503 -13.95 5.76 -8.47
CA VAL A 503 -14.02 5.77 -9.94
C VAL A 503 -13.79 7.18 -10.50
N ALA A 504 -14.30 8.21 -9.83
CA ALA A 504 -14.06 9.60 -10.19
C ALA A 504 -12.56 9.96 -10.21
N SER A 505 -11.74 9.29 -9.39
CA SER A 505 -10.28 9.51 -9.40
C SER A 505 -9.60 9.14 -10.72
N PHE A 506 -10.21 8.32 -11.59
CA PHE A 506 -9.69 8.09 -12.94
C PHE A 506 -9.82 9.30 -13.87
N PHE A 507 -10.73 10.23 -13.56
CA PHE A 507 -11.13 11.31 -14.47
C PHE A 507 -10.64 12.69 -14.02
N VAL A 508 -9.99 12.80 -12.86
CA VAL A 508 -9.41 14.06 -12.40
C VAL A 508 -8.07 14.36 -13.09
N PRO A 509 -7.64 15.63 -13.16
CA PRO A 509 -6.33 15.98 -13.65
C PRO A 509 -5.23 15.21 -12.90
N GLY A 510 -4.33 14.58 -13.66
CA GLY A 510 -3.26 13.74 -13.10
C GLY A 510 -3.67 12.31 -12.75
N GLY A 511 -4.94 11.94 -12.90
CA GLY A 511 -5.45 10.58 -12.68
C GLY A 511 -5.46 10.14 -11.20
N PRO A 512 -5.65 8.84 -10.94
CA PRO A 512 -5.69 8.32 -9.57
C PRO A 512 -4.30 8.34 -8.94
N THR A 513 -4.19 8.16 -7.62
CA THR A 513 -2.86 8.13 -6.99
C THR A 513 -2.08 6.87 -7.35
N GLY A 514 -0.77 7.01 -7.59
CA GLY A 514 0.19 5.91 -7.76
C GLY A 514 1.03 5.63 -6.51
N ALA A 515 0.49 5.87 -5.31
CA ALA A 515 1.20 5.74 -4.04
C ALA A 515 1.18 4.32 -3.43
N GLY A 516 0.75 3.31 -4.17
CA GLY A 516 0.54 1.95 -3.68
C GLY A 516 -0.77 1.79 -2.91
N TRP A 517 -1.24 0.55 -2.78
CA TRP A 517 -2.57 0.27 -2.20
C TRP A 517 -2.66 0.61 -0.70
N THR A 518 -1.54 0.74 0.02
CA THR A 518 -1.54 1.23 1.41
C THR A 518 -1.17 2.70 1.55
N LEU A 519 -1.09 3.45 0.44
CA LEU A 519 -0.73 4.88 0.42
C LEU A 519 0.60 5.17 1.14
N TYR A 520 1.69 4.56 0.67
CA TYR A 520 2.98 4.60 1.37
C TYR A 520 3.47 6.03 1.65
N PRO A 521 3.78 6.40 2.90
CA PRO A 521 4.49 7.64 3.21
C PRO A 521 6.00 7.51 2.91
N PRO A 522 6.68 8.57 2.42
CA PRO A 522 6.17 9.86 2.00
C PRO A 522 5.62 9.86 0.55
N GLN A 523 5.63 8.73 -0.16
CA GLN A 523 5.26 8.66 -1.58
C GLN A 523 3.89 9.28 -1.89
N ALA A 524 2.91 9.13 -1.00
CA ALA A 524 1.57 9.72 -1.14
C ALA A 524 1.55 11.26 -1.21
N ILE A 525 2.61 11.95 -0.74
CA ILE A 525 2.71 13.41 -0.66
C ILE A 525 3.85 14.01 -1.50
N LEU A 526 4.64 13.18 -2.20
CA LEU A 526 5.77 13.66 -3.00
C LEU A 526 5.28 14.24 -4.35
N PRO A 527 5.65 15.47 -4.74
CA PRO A 527 5.11 16.14 -5.94
C PRO A 527 5.19 15.35 -7.26
N GLY A 528 6.16 14.45 -7.42
CA GLY A 528 6.31 13.66 -8.65
C GLY A 528 5.46 12.37 -8.69
N THR A 529 4.74 12.03 -7.62
CA THR A 529 3.90 10.83 -7.62
C THR A 529 2.67 11.09 -8.50
N PRO A 530 2.32 10.19 -9.42
CA PRO A 530 1.14 10.42 -10.25
C PRO A 530 -0.12 10.48 -9.37
N GLY A 531 -0.99 11.45 -9.64
CA GLY A 531 -2.21 11.72 -8.87
C GLY A 531 -1.99 12.32 -7.47
N THR A 532 -0.93 13.10 -7.24
CA THR A 532 -0.64 13.78 -5.94
C THR A 532 -1.52 14.98 -5.60
N GLU A 533 -2.28 15.49 -6.56
CA GLU A 533 -3.25 16.54 -6.33
C GLU A 533 -4.64 15.93 -6.08
N TRP A 534 -5.53 16.00 -7.07
CA TRP A 534 -6.90 15.51 -6.93
C TRP A 534 -6.99 14.00 -6.73
N GLY A 535 -6.08 13.22 -7.31
CA GLY A 535 -6.06 11.76 -7.20
C GLY A 535 -6.00 11.28 -5.75
N ILE A 536 -5.00 11.73 -4.98
CA ILE A 536 -4.83 11.38 -3.56
C ILE A 536 -5.93 12.01 -2.70
N VAL A 537 -6.42 13.21 -3.03
CA VAL A 537 -7.52 13.83 -2.29
C VAL A 537 -8.79 12.98 -2.40
N LEU A 538 -9.18 12.54 -3.60
CA LEU A 538 -10.32 11.64 -3.77
C LEU A 538 -10.08 10.28 -3.10
N MET A 539 -8.84 9.80 -3.13
CA MET A 539 -8.41 8.59 -2.44
C MET A 539 -8.57 8.65 -0.91
N LEU A 540 -8.39 9.83 -0.30
CA LEU A 540 -8.53 10.03 1.13
C LEU A 540 -9.98 10.36 1.52
N VAL A 541 -10.71 11.11 0.69
CA VAL A 541 -12.12 11.45 0.91
C VAL A 541 -12.98 10.18 0.95
N ARG A 542 -12.69 9.17 0.11
CA ARG A 542 -13.41 7.89 0.15
C ARG A 542 -13.17 7.12 1.45
N GLU A 543 -11.98 7.19 2.07
CA GLU A 543 -11.64 6.45 3.29
C GLU A 543 -12.32 7.02 4.53
N ARG A 544 -12.78 8.28 4.46
CA ARG A 544 -13.64 8.88 5.47
C ARG A 544 -15.13 8.64 5.21
N ALA A 545 -15.47 8.19 4.00
CA ALA A 545 -16.82 7.82 3.64
C ALA A 545 -17.10 6.36 4.04
N ALA A 546 -16.26 5.41 3.62
CA ALA A 546 -16.37 3.98 3.98
C ALA A 546 -16.13 3.72 5.48
#